data_AF-D6CHY7-F1
#
_entry.id   AF-D6CHY7-F1
#
_cell.length_a   1.000
_cell.length_b   1.000
_cell.length_c   1.000
_cell.angle_alpha   90.00
_cell.angle_beta   90.00
_cell.angle_gamma   90.00
#
_symmetry.space_group_name_H-M   'P 1'
#
loop_
_entity.id
_entity.type
_entity.pdbx_description
1 polymer ?
#
loop_
_entity_poly.entity_id
_entity_poly.type
_entity_poly.pdbx_seq_one_letter_code
_entity_poly.pdbx_strand_id
1 'polypeptide(L)'
;EGDYVWKISEFYGRQPEGTYYNSIGFNIKATNGGTLDFTCSAYADKLEDHKWYSCGENSFMDFSFDSDRKGLLFKQNVSNDTTYVATTTIPNYCR
;
A
#
# COMPACT_ATOMS: atom_id res chain seq x y z
N GLU A 1 -12.38 6.28 13.00
CA GLU A 1 -12.56 4.83 13.23
C GLU A 1 -13.78 4.36 12.45
N GLY A 2 -13.80 3.11 11.98
CA GLY A 2 -14.93 2.54 11.25
C GLY A 2 -14.59 1.19 10.62
N ASP A 3 -15.62 0.39 10.29
CA ASP A 3 -15.45 -0.98 9.77
C ASP A 3 -14.70 -1.04 8.44
N TYR A 4 -14.83 0.00 7.62
CA TYR A 4 -14.16 0.15 6.33
C TYR A 4 -13.12 1.28 6.33
N VAL A 5 -12.58 1.61 7.50
CA VAL A 5 -11.52 2.60 7.68
C VAL A 5 -10.29 1.90 8.23
N TRP A 6 -9.19 1.95 7.49
CA TRP A 6 -7.89 1.40 7.92
C TRP A 6 -6.89 2.52 8.19
N LYS A 7 -6.01 2.29 9.17
CA LYS A 7 -4.86 3.16 9.44
C LYS A 7 -3.68 2.70 8.61
N ILE A 8 -3.06 3.63 7.89
CA ILE A 8 -1.77 3.45 7.23
C ILE A 8 -0.68 4.11 8.06
N SER A 9 0.41 3.40 8.32
CA SER A 9 1.53 3.91 9.12
C SER A 9 2.86 3.26 8.72
N GLU A 10 3.97 3.76 9.27
CA GLU A 10 5.32 3.19 9.07
C GLU A 10 5.72 3.03 7.59
N PHE A 11 5.41 4.04 6.78
CA PHE A 11 5.81 4.04 5.38
C PHE A 11 7.33 4.05 5.26
N TYR A 12 7.86 3.14 4.46
CA TYR A 12 9.23 3.15 3.99
C TYR A 12 9.26 2.96 2.48
N GLY A 13 10.26 3.57 1.85
CA GLY A 13 10.57 3.32 0.45
C GLY A 13 12.02 3.67 0.17
N ARG A 14 12.67 2.88 -0.69
CA ARG A 14 14.06 3.10 -1.10
C ARG A 14 14.12 3.44 -2.57
N GLN A 15 14.76 4.57 -2.88
CA GLN A 15 15.08 4.98 -4.24
C GLN A 15 16.60 4.89 -4.46
N PRO A 16 17.12 3.79 -5.05
CA PRO A 16 18.56 3.58 -5.17
C PRO A 16 19.26 4.68 -6.00
N GLU A 17 18.56 5.20 -7.01
CA GLU A 17 19.06 6.24 -7.94
C GLU A 17 18.30 7.57 -7.76
N GLY A 18 17.57 7.75 -6.65
CA GLY A 18 16.80 8.97 -6.37
C GLY A 18 15.61 9.26 -7.31
N THR A 19 15.22 8.29 -8.15
CA THR A 19 14.18 8.48 -9.19
C THR A 19 13.05 7.47 -9.08
N TYR A 20 13.36 6.17 -9.03
CA TYR A 20 12.38 5.09 -8.91
C TYR A 20 12.54 4.36 -7.58
N TYR A 21 11.47 3.73 -7.10
CA TYR A 21 11.55 2.85 -5.93
C TYR A 21 12.00 1.44 -6.35
N ASN A 22 12.88 0.82 -5.56
CA ASN A 22 13.13 -0.63 -5.64
C ASN A 22 12.51 -1.40 -4.47
N SER A 23 12.09 -0.68 -3.43
CA SER A 23 11.26 -1.21 -2.35
C SER A 23 10.25 -0.16 -1.88
N ILE A 24 9.05 -0.62 -1.57
CA ILE A 24 7.99 0.15 -0.90
C ILE A 24 7.36 -0.76 0.16
N GLY A 25 7.04 -0.21 1.33
CA GLY A 25 6.12 -0.85 2.25
C GLY A 25 5.57 0.07 3.32
N PHE A 26 4.52 -0.41 3.98
CA PHE A 26 3.76 0.31 5.01
C PHE A 26 2.91 -0.69 5.79
N ASN A 27 2.46 -0.30 6.99
CA ASN A 27 1.56 -1.08 7.81
C ASN A 27 0.10 -0.69 7.57
N ILE A 28 -0.78 -1.68 7.57
CA ILE A 28 -2.23 -1.54 7.49
C ILE A 28 -2.83 -2.11 8.77
N LYS A 29 -3.66 -1.31 9.46
CA LYS A 29 -4.31 -1.70 10.71
C LYS A 29 -5.80 -1.36 10.70
N ALA A 30 -6.64 -2.28 11.19
CA ALA A 30 -8.05 -2.04 11.44
C ALA A 30 -8.28 -0.93 12.47
N THR A 31 -9.33 -0.13 12.27
CA THR A 31 -9.71 0.95 13.20
C THR A 31 -11.01 0.66 13.97
N ASN A 32 -11.59 -0.54 13.80
CA ASN A 32 -12.85 -0.94 14.41
C ASN A 32 -12.68 -1.95 15.57
N GLY A 33 -11.47 -2.07 16.13
CA GLY A 33 -11.15 -3.07 17.15
C GLY A 33 -10.95 -4.49 16.62
N GLY A 34 -11.00 -4.70 15.30
CA GLY A 34 -10.63 -5.96 14.66
C GLY A 34 -9.13 -6.29 14.77
N THR A 35 -8.77 -7.52 14.40
CA THR A 35 -7.41 -8.07 14.56
C THR A 35 -6.47 -7.82 13.37
N LEU A 36 -6.96 -7.24 12.28
CA LEU A 36 -6.17 -7.00 11.08
C LEU A 36 -5.07 -5.96 11.38
N ASP A 37 -3.83 -6.41 11.33
CA ASP A 37 -2.61 -5.61 11.53
C ASP A 37 -1.45 -6.31 10.79
N PHE A 38 -1.05 -5.79 9.63
CA PHE A 38 -0.02 -6.42 8.80
C PHE A 38 0.76 -5.42 7.95
N THR A 39 1.94 -5.83 7.49
CA THR A 39 2.76 -5.05 6.55
C THR A 39 2.45 -5.42 5.11
N CYS A 40 2.16 -4.41 4.30
CA CYS A 40 2.05 -4.51 2.85
C CYS A 40 3.34 -3.99 2.22
N SER A 41 3.98 -4.78 1.35
CA SER A 41 5.23 -4.35 0.71
C SER A 41 5.51 -5.03 -0.62
N ALA A 42 6.33 -4.40 -1.44
CA ALA A 42 6.81 -4.94 -2.71
C ALA A 42 8.29 -4.62 -2.94
N TYR A 43 8.97 -5.52 -3.66
CA TYR A 43 10.39 -5.43 -4.00
C TYR A 43 10.60 -5.84 -5.45
N ALA A 44 11.43 -5.08 -6.17
CA ALA A 44 11.85 -5.38 -7.54
C ALA A 44 13.11 -4.55 -7.88
N ASP A 45 13.80 -4.86 -8.98
CA ASP A 45 14.89 -4.00 -9.48
C ASP A 45 14.40 -2.57 -9.73
N LYS A 46 13.17 -2.45 -10.25
CA LYS A 46 12.43 -1.20 -10.41
C LYS A 46 10.93 -1.45 -10.22
N LEU A 47 10.33 -0.74 -9.27
CA LEU A 47 8.89 -0.65 -9.12
C LEU A 47 8.36 0.44 -10.07
N GLU A 48 7.22 0.18 -10.69
CA GLU A 48 6.57 1.06 -11.65
C GLU A 48 5.33 1.69 -11.02
N ASP A 49 5.13 2.97 -11.27
CA ASP A 49 3.92 3.68 -10.86
C ASP A 49 2.68 3.11 -11.58
N HIS A 50 1.51 3.27 -10.97
CA HIS A 50 0.22 2.79 -11.50
C HIS A 50 0.13 1.27 -11.77
N LYS A 51 1.10 0.49 -11.30
CA LYS A 51 1.10 -0.96 -11.38
C LYS A 51 0.57 -1.56 -10.08
N TRP A 52 -0.21 -2.63 -10.20
CA TRP A 52 -0.69 -3.39 -9.04
C TRP A 52 0.39 -4.35 -8.54
N TYR A 53 0.63 -4.31 -7.24
CA TYR A 53 1.50 -5.20 -6.50
C TYR A 53 0.69 -5.88 -5.39
N SER A 54 0.86 -7.18 -5.24
CA SER A 54 0.30 -7.88 -4.07
C SER A 54 0.99 -7.37 -2.81
N CYS A 55 0.23 -7.18 -1.73
CA CYS A 55 0.77 -6.77 -0.43
C CYS A 55 1.65 -7.85 0.23
N GLY A 56 1.63 -9.09 -0.27
CA GLY A 56 2.43 -10.20 0.24
C GLY A 56 1.94 -11.57 -0.25
N GLU A 57 2.69 -12.62 0.06
CA GLU A 57 2.27 -13.99 -0.23
C GLU A 57 0.97 -14.31 0.52
N ASN A 58 -0.08 -14.72 -0.20
CA ASN A 58 -1.44 -14.94 0.33
C ASN A 58 -2.19 -13.68 0.81
N SER A 59 -1.78 -12.48 0.38
CA SER A 59 -2.58 -11.28 0.66
C SER A 59 -3.84 -11.24 -0.22
N PHE A 60 -4.95 -10.82 0.38
CA PHE A 60 -6.20 -10.48 -0.32
C PHE A 60 -6.25 -9.01 -0.75
N MET A 61 -5.16 -8.27 -0.55
CA MET A 61 -5.03 -6.86 -0.90
C MET A 61 -3.90 -6.65 -1.91
N ASP A 62 -4.21 -5.87 -2.93
CA ASP A 62 -3.24 -5.30 -3.85
C ASP A 62 -3.10 -3.80 -3.57
N PHE A 63 -1.93 -3.26 -3.87
CA PHE A 63 -1.69 -1.82 -3.87
C PHE A 63 -1.06 -1.33 -5.17
N SER A 64 -1.26 -0.06 -5.46
CA SER A 64 -0.55 0.68 -6.48
C SER A 64 -0.08 2.00 -5.89
N PHE A 65 1.04 2.52 -6.38
CA PHE A 65 1.63 3.75 -5.86
C PHE A 65 1.95 4.72 -6.99
N ASP A 66 1.65 5.99 -6.75
CA ASP A 66 1.92 7.10 -7.66
C ASP A 66 2.95 8.00 -6.99
N SER A 67 4.21 7.91 -7.42
CA SER A 67 5.34 8.56 -6.76
C SER A 67 5.28 10.09 -6.86
N ASP A 68 4.72 10.63 -7.94
CA ASP A 68 4.59 12.07 -8.21
C ASP A 68 3.81 12.83 -7.11
N ARG A 69 2.82 12.17 -6.51
CA ARG A 69 1.89 12.72 -5.52
C ARG A 69 1.90 11.97 -4.19
N LYS A 70 2.82 11.01 -4.03
CA LYS A 70 2.87 10.08 -2.89
C LYS A 70 1.51 9.39 -2.67
N GLY A 71 0.84 9.06 -3.78
CA GLY A 71 -0.51 8.52 -3.81
C GLY A 71 -0.48 7.02 -3.63
N LEU A 72 -1.25 6.51 -2.67
CA LEU A 72 -1.47 5.09 -2.49
C LEU A 72 -2.89 4.76 -2.92
N LEU A 73 -3.02 3.75 -3.76
CA LEU A 73 -4.28 3.14 -4.17
C LEU A 73 -4.31 1.70 -3.68
N PHE A 74 -5.38 1.32 -3.00
CA PHE A 74 -5.65 -0.04 -2.55
C PHE A 74 -6.78 -0.67 -3.34
N LYS A 75 -6.72 -1.99 -3.47
CA LYS A 75 -7.79 -2.82 -3.98
C LYS A 75 -7.89 -4.08 -3.15
N GLN A 76 -9.08 -4.34 -2.64
CA GLN A 76 -9.42 -5.57 -1.92
C GLN A 76 -10.47 -6.32 -2.72
N ASN A 77 -10.14 -7.54 -3.15
CA ASN A 77 -11.10 -8.43 -3.79
C ASN A 77 -11.79 -9.28 -2.71
N VAL A 78 -13.09 -9.05 -2.49
CA VAL A 78 -13.87 -9.70 -1.41
C VAL A 78 -14.66 -10.89 -1.95
N SER A 79 -15.17 -10.78 -3.18
CA SER A 79 -15.90 -11.83 -3.88
C SER A 79 -15.88 -11.57 -5.38
N ASN A 80 -16.38 -12.51 -6.18
CA ASN A 80 -16.44 -12.37 -7.65
C ASN A 80 -17.11 -11.07 -8.13
N ASP A 81 -18.05 -10.54 -7.34
CA ASP A 81 -18.85 -9.37 -7.72
C ASP A 81 -18.52 -8.12 -6.91
N THR A 82 -17.65 -8.22 -5.89
CA THR A 82 -17.37 -7.11 -4.97
C THR A 82 -15.88 -6.85 -4.83
N THR A 83 -15.47 -5.65 -5.26
CA THR A 83 -14.12 -5.11 -5.05
C THR A 83 -14.22 -3.76 -4.35
N TYR A 84 -13.49 -3.61 -3.24
CA TYR A 84 -13.32 -2.33 -2.58
C TYR A 84 -12.04 -1.66 -3.07
N VAL A 85 -12.09 -0.34 -3.19
CA VAL A 85 -10.94 0.49 -3.49
C VAL A 85 -10.84 1.63 -2.49
N ALA A 86 -9.62 2.02 -2.14
CA ALA A 86 -9.36 3.14 -1.25
C ALA A 86 -8.13 3.91 -1.74
N THR A 87 -8.09 5.21 -1.50
CA THR A 87 -6.94 6.05 -1.84
C THR A 87 -6.53 6.90 -0.65
N THR A 88 -5.23 7.20 -0.57
CA THR A 88 -4.71 8.18 0.37
C THR A 88 -3.41 8.78 -0.14
N THR A 89 -3.01 9.93 0.39
CA THR A 89 -1.66 10.44 0.26
C THR A 89 -0.85 9.97 1.47
N ILE A 90 0.39 9.52 1.25
CA ILE A 90 1.33 9.20 2.33
C ILE A 90 2.43 10.27 2.37
N PRO A 91 2.30 11.30 3.23
CA PRO A 91 3.39 12.23 3.48
C PRO A 91 4.62 11.48 4.00
N ASN A 92 5.74 11.64 3.30
CA ASN A 92 7.02 11.07 3.68
C ASN A 92 8.15 12.07 3.41
N TYR A 93 9.30 11.85 4.04
CA TYR A 93 10.50 12.67 3.90
C TYR A 93 11.68 11.79 3.53
N CYS A 94 12.31 12.07 2.38
CA CYS A 94 13.51 11.38 1.91
C CYS A 94 14.76 12.11 2.42
N ARG A 95 15.78 11.36 2.81
CA ARG A 95 17.07 11.87 3.31
C ARG A 95 18.22 11.04 2.80
#